data_AF-A0A7Z9NTB2-F1
#
_entry.id   AF-A0A7Z9NTB2-F1
#
_cell.length_a   1.000
_cell.length_b   1.000
_cell.length_c   1.000
_cell.angle_alpha   90.00
_cell.angle_beta   90.00
_cell.angle_gamma   90.00
#
_symmetry.space_group_name_H-M   'P 1'
#
loop_
_entity.id
_entity.type
_entity.pdbx_description
1 polymer ?
#
loop_
_entity_poly.entity_id
_entity_poly.type
_entity_poly.pdbx_seq_one_letter_code
_entity_poly.pdbx_strand_id
1 'polypeptide(L)'
;MMCFDECLELPASRIEVEHSIALTARWAKRCKEAQVKTNGISGEQALFGIFQGGGELDLREQSLEQIVEIDFDGYAIGGLSVGESKEEMYRVAHHITPKMPAEKPRYLMGVGDPEDLLEGIEAGIDMFDCVLPTRNARNGSLFTSRGKISIKQNQYKEDPEPLDPDCACSTCQNYSRAYLRHLFKSNEILGVRLNTYHNLFFYLTLIKGARAAVKDQHFPEFKKDFLEKYRSGLDGD
;
A
#
# COMPACT_ATOMS: atom_id res chain seq x y z
N MET A 1 -6.25 8.42 13.88
CA MET A 1 -4.95 8.24 14.56
C MET A 1 -4.63 6.77 14.63
N MET A 2 -3.36 6.41 14.72
CA MET A 2 -2.92 5.02 14.91
C MET A 2 -2.49 4.83 16.36
N CYS A 3 -2.70 3.65 16.93
CA CYS A 3 -2.10 3.30 18.21
C CYS A 3 -0.57 3.30 18.13
N PHE A 4 0.08 3.55 19.26
CA PHE A 4 1.51 3.35 19.39
C PHE A 4 1.80 1.87 19.56
N ASP A 5 2.69 1.32 18.74
CA ASP A 5 3.04 -0.09 18.68
C ASP A 5 4.57 -0.29 18.65
N GLU A 6 5.00 -1.54 18.72
CA GLU A 6 6.40 -1.92 18.52
C GLU A 6 6.55 -2.62 17.16
N CYS A 7 7.39 -2.04 16.29
CA CYS A 7 7.77 -2.67 15.04
C CYS A 7 9.04 -3.52 15.27
N LEU A 8 8.85 -4.81 15.49
CA LEU A 8 9.95 -5.76 15.65
C LEU A 8 10.69 -5.98 14.31
N GLU A 9 12.02 -5.94 14.33
CA GLU A 9 12.85 -6.30 13.19
C GLU A 9 12.78 -7.81 12.94
N LEU A 10 12.62 -8.22 11.67
CA LEU A 10 12.54 -9.64 11.29
C LEU A 10 13.75 -10.05 10.44
N PRO A 11 14.23 -11.31 10.55
CA PRO A 11 13.65 -12.41 11.33
C PRO A 11 13.96 -12.31 12.83
N ALA A 12 12.99 -12.71 13.67
CA ALA A 12 13.12 -12.76 15.12
C ALA A 12 12.69 -14.14 15.65
N SER A 13 13.12 -14.49 16.85
CA SER A 13 12.66 -15.70 17.53
C SER A 13 11.21 -15.58 17.96
N ARG A 14 10.50 -16.71 18.04
CA ARG A 14 9.12 -16.76 18.53
C ARG A 14 8.92 -16.02 19.87
N ILE A 15 9.85 -16.17 20.81
CA ILE A 15 9.81 -15.52 22.13
C ILE A 15 9.88 -13.99 22.00
N GLU A 16 10.71 -13.48 21.09
CA GLU A 16 10.79 -12.04 20.81
C GLU A 16 9.50 -11.52 20.19
N VAL A 17 8.89 -12.28 19.27
CA VAL A 17 7.59 -11.93 18.67
C VAL A 17 6.50 -11.92 19.74
N GLU A 18 6.42 -12.95 20.59
CA GLU A 18 5.47 -13.04 21.71
C GLU A 18 5.60 -11.87 22.68
N HIS A 19 6.84 -11.48 23.01
CA HIS A 19 7.09 -10.31 23.85
C HIS A 19 6.63 -9.02 23.18
N SER A 20 6.88 -8.88 21.88
CA SER A 20 6.53 -7.69 21.11
C SER A 20 5.02 -7.50 20.92
N ILE A 21 4.29 -8.58 20.61
CA ILE A 21 2.81 -8.50 20.52
C ILE A 21 2.19 -8.16 21.88
N ALA A 22 2.75 -8.70 22.98
CA ALA A 22 2.28 -8.40 24.33
C ALA A 22 2.57 -6.94 24.73
N LEU A 23 3.70 -6.38 24.31
CA LEU A 23 4.02 -4.97 24.52
C LEU A 23 3.08 -4.07 23.72
N THR A 24 2.86 -4.40 22.44
CA THR A 24 1.92 -3.70 21.56
C THR A 24 0.51 -3.68 22.14
N ALA A 25 -0.01 -4.79 22.66
CA ALA A 25 -1.32 -4.84 23.31
C ALA A 25 -1.41 -3.93 24.56
N ARG A 26 -0.36 -3.92 25.41
CA ARG A 26 -0.30 -3.02 26.58
C ARG A 26 -0.32 -1.55 26.16
N TRP A 27 0.38 -1.19 25.08
CA TRP A 27 0.38 0.18 24.57
C TRP A 27 -0.93 0.55 23.88
N ALA A 28 -1.54 -0.36 23.12
CA ALA A 28 -2.85 -0.15 22.50
C ALA A 28 -3.92 0.18 23.55
N LYS A 29 -3.95 -0.53 24.69
CA LYS A 29 -4.87 -0.23 25.80
C LYS A 29 -4.65 1.18 26.36
N ARG A 30 -3.39 1.57 26.56
CA ARG A 30 -3.04 2.93 27.03
C ARG A 30 -3.45 4.01 26.02
N CYS A 31 -3.32 3.75 24.72
CA CYS A 31 -3.77 4.65 23.66
C CYS A 31 -5.30 4.81 23.68
N LYS A 32 -6.06 3.72 23.83
CA LYS A 32 -7.53 3.77 23.94
C LYS A 32 -7.97 4.57 25.17
N GLU A 33 -7.39 4.29 26.34
CA GLU A 33 -7.67 5.05 27.57
C GLU A 33 -7.35 6.54 27.42
N ALA A 34 -6.26 6.89 26.73
CA ALA A 34 -5.90 8.28 26.47
C ALA A 34 -6.90 8.96 25.53
N GLN A 35 -7.33 8.30 24.45
CA GLN A 35 -8.34 8.81 23.51
C GLN A 35 -9.66 9.13 24.24
N VAL A 36 -10.12 8.20 25.08
CA VAL A 36 -11.36 8.37 25.88
C VAL A 36 -11.24 9.54 26.85
N LYS A 37 -10.10 9.68 27.53
CA LYS A 37 -9.89 10.78 28.49
C LYS A 37 -9.85 12.17 27.85
N THR A 38 -9.38 12.27 26.61
CA THR A 38 -9.23 13.56 25.92
C THR A 38 -10.43 13.92 25.05
N ASN A 39 -11.38 13.00 24.82
CA ASN A 39 -12.32 13.07 23.70
C ASN A 39 -11.59 13.31 22.36
N GLY A 40 -10.42 12.68 22.20
CA GLY A 40 -9.47 12.95 21.11
C GLY A 40 -8.70 14.28 21.26
N ILE A 41 -7.62 14.48 20.49
CA ILE A 41 -6.81 15.71 20.56
C ILE A 41 -7.59 16.92 19.99
N SER A 42 -8.58 16.66 19.13
CA SER A 42 -9.35 17.69 18.42
C SER A 42 -10.84 17.35 18.29
N GLY A 43 -11.43 16.61 19.24
CA GLY A 43 -12.78 16.05 19.15
C GLY A 43 -12.78 14.58 18.71
N GLU A 44 -13.91 14.08 18.20
CA GLU A 44 -14.12 12.66 17.84
C GLU A 44 -13.16 12.19 16.71
N GLN A 45 -11.93 11.84 17.07
CA GLN A 45 -10.93 11.29 16.18
C GLN A 45 -10.97 9.77 16.24
N ALA A 46 -11.13 9.12 15.10
CA ALA A 46 -11.00 7.67 14.99
C ALA A 46 -9.60 7.20 15.44
N LEU A 47 -9.55 6.08 16.15
CA LEU A 47 -8.32 5.41 16.58
C LEU A 47 -8.29 3.98 16.06
N PHE A 48 -7.22 3.64 15.34
CA PHE A 48 -7.01 2.29 14.81
C PHE A 48 -6.09 1.50 15.74
N GLY A 49 -6.48 0.27 16.04
CA GLY A 49 -5.61 -0.71 16.69
C GLY A 49 -4.63 -1.29 15.68
N ILE A 50 -3.38 -1.51 16.09
CA ILE A 50 -2.37 -2.20 15.27
C ILE A 50 -2.08 -3.53 15.94
N PHE A 51 -2.14 -4.62 15.16
CA PHE A 51 -1.68 -5.92 15.62
C PHE A 51 -0.44 -6.36 14.83
N GLN A 52 0.45 -7.05 15.54
CA GLN A 52 1.76 -7.50 15.06
C GLN A 52 1.79 -9.04 15.03
N GLY A 53 2.94 -9.67 14.81
CA GLY A 53 3.05 -11.14 14.91
C GLY A 53 3.97 -11.83 13.91
N GLY A 54 4.72 -11.08 13.10
CA GLY A 54 5.65 -11.65 12.11
C GLY A 54 4.94 -12.57 11.11
N GLY A 55 5.63 -13.65 10.69
CA GLY A 55 5.09 -14.66 9.77
C GLY A 55 4.31 -15.80 10.44
N GLU A 56 4.33 -15.90 11.77
CA GLU A 56 3.69 -16.97 12.53
C GLU A 56 2.17 -16.72 12.64
N LEU A 57 1.36 -17.61 12.06
CA LEU A 57 -0.08 -17.39 11.93
C LEU A 57 -0.81 -17.41 13.27
N ASP A 58 -0.39 -18.29 14.18
CA ASP A 58 -0.97 -18.40 15.51
C ASP A 58 -0.66 -17.17 16.38
N LEU A 59 0.54 -16.59 16.25
CA LEU A 59 0.88 -15.33 16.91
C LEU A 59 0.11 -14.14 16.33
N ARG A 60 -0.15 -14.13 15.01
CA ARG A 60 -1.01 -13.14 14.36
C ARG A 60 -2.45 -13.21 14.88
N GLU A 61 -2.99 -14.41 15.03
CA GLU A 61 -4.32 -14.62 15.63
C GLU A 61 -4.36 -14.15 17.08
N GLN A 62 -3.39 -14.55 17.89
CA GLN A 62 -3.27 -14.12 19.27
C GLN A 62 -3.20 -12.58 19.38
N SER A 63 -2.39 -11.94 18.54
CA SER A 63 -2.27 -10.47 18.55
C SER A 63 -3.58 -9.81 18.09
N LEU A 64 -4.24 -10.35 17.06
CA LEU A 64 -5.53 -9.84 16.61
C LEU A 64 -6.58 -9.92 17.72
N GLU A 65 -6.71 -11.07 18.40
CA GLU A 65 -7.66 -11.26 19.50
C GLU A 65 -7.47 -10.22 20.61
N GLN A 66 -6.21 -10.02 21.05
CA GLN A 66 -5.87 -9.03 22.09
C GLN A 66 -6.22 -7.60 21.70
N ILE A 67 -6.05 -7.25 20.42
CA ILE A 67 -6.32 -5.90 19.93
C ILE A 67 -7.82 -5.69 19.66
N VAL A 68 -8.53 -6.71 19.18
CA VAL A 68 -9.98 -6.66 18.94
C VAL A 68 -10.76 -6.51 20.25
N GLU A 69 -10.33 -7.17 21.32
CA GLU A 69 -10.97 -7.07 22.65
C GLU A 69 -11.03 -5.62 23.19
N ILE A 70 -10.14 -4.73 22.73
CA ILE A 70 -10.08 -3.32 23.16
C ILE A 70 -11.14 -2.44 22.45
N ASP A 71 -11.71 -2.90 21.33
CA ASP A 71 -12.67 -2.20 20.46
C ASP A 71 -12.15 -0.87 19.88
N PHE A 72 -11.61 -0.93 18.66
CA PHE A 72 -11.10 0.22 17.91
C PHE A 72 -12.04 0.61 16.75
N ASP A 73 -11.84 1.80 16.19
CA ASP A 73 -12.63 2.29 15.06
C ASP A 73 -12.24 1.61 13.73
N GLY A 74 -11.05 1.00 13.71
CA GLY A 74 -10.51 0.21 12.62
C GLY A 74 -9.28 -0.58 13.07
N TYR A 75 -8.83 -1.51 12.24
CA TYR A 75 -7.74 -2.43 12.59
C TYR A 75 -6.69 -2.46 11.49
N ALA A 76 -5.44 -2.33 11.89
CA ALA A 76 -4.30 -2.29 10.99
C ALA A 76 -3.38 -3.49 11.21
N ILE A 77 -2.88 -4.03 10.10
CA ILE A 77 -1.87 -5.07 10.07
C ILE A 77 -0.50 -4.38 10.02
N GLY A 78 0.21 -4.42 11.14
CA GLY A 78 1.57 -3.90 11.26
C GLY A 78 2.62 -4.97 10.98
N GLY A 79 3.87 -4.56 10.74
CA GLY A 79 5.01 -5.48 10.61
C GLY A 79 4.86 -6.49 9.47
N LEU A 80 4.17 -6.10 8.41
CA LEU A 80 4.23 -6.71 7.09
C LEU A 80 4.90 -5.69 6.15
N SER A 81 5.61 -6.16 5.13
CA SER A 81 6.51 -5.43 4.25
C SER A 81 7.77 -4.88 4.94
N VAL A 82 8.33 -5.62 5.91
CA VAL A 82 9.56 -5.25 6.64
C VAL A 82 10.79 -6.07 6.22
N GLY A 83 10.63 -7.00 5.28
CA GLY A 83 11.73 -7.77 4.70
C GLY A 83 11.37 -9.20 4.30
N GLU A 84 10.13 -9.63 4.57
CA GLU A 84 9.63 -10.93 4.19
C GLU A 84 9.41 -11.07 2.67
N SER A 85 9.19 -12.31 2.23
CA SER A 85 8.81 -12.57 0.84
C SER A 85 7.37 -12.13 0.56
N LYS A 86 7.06 -11.78 -0.70
CA LYS A 86 5.67 -11.47 -1.11
C LYS A 86 4.72 -12.64 -0.82
N GLU A 87 5.18 -13.87 -1.03
CA GLU A 87 4.40 -15.08 -0.73
C GLU A 87 4.02 -15.16 0.76
N GLU A 88 4.97 -14.84 1.65
CA GLU A 88 4.72 -14.83 3.08
C GLU A 88 3.74 -13.72 3.48
N MET A 89 3.91 -12.52 2.95
CA MET A 89 2.98 -11.41 3.15
C MET A 89 1.56 -11.77 2.71
N TYR A 90 1.39 -12.34 1.52
CA TYR A 90 0.09 -12.77 1.00
C TYR A 90 -0.52 -13.88 1.86
N ARG A 91 0.27 -14.87 2.25
CA ARG A 91 -0.17 -15.96 3.14
C ARG A 91 -0.72 -15.42 4.45
N VAL A 92 -0.03 -14.46 5.08
CA VAL A 92 -0.51 -13.83 6.31
C VAL A 92 -1.79 -13.02 6.04
N ALA A 93 -1.81 -12.20 5.00
CA ALA A 93 -2.96 -11.35 4.68
C ALA A 93 -4.24 -12.18 4.42
N HIS A 94 -4.18 -13.22 3.60
CA HIS A 94 -5.32 -14.09 3.32
C HIS A 94 -5.79 -14.88 4.55
N HIS A 95 -4.90 -15.20 5.47
CA HIS A 95 -5.24 -15.93 6.68
C HIS A 95 -5.92 -15.06 7.73
N ILE A 96 -5.39 -13.86 7.96
CA ILE A 96 -5.80 -13.02 9.10
C ILE A 96 -6.98 -12.11 8.77
N THR A 97 -7.06 -11.60 7.54
CA THR A 97 -8.07 -10.60 7.16
C THR A 97 -9.51 -11.10 7.29
N PRO A 98 -9.86 -12.37 6.94
CA PRO A 98 -11.19 -12.92 7.19
C PRO A 98 -11.58 -13.02 8.67
N LYS A 99 -10.60 -13.03 9.58
CA LYS A 99 -10.81 -13.10 11.04
C LYS A 99 -10.96 -11.71 11.67
N MET A 100 -10.64 -10.65 10.94
CA MET A 100 -10.83 -9.27 11.40
C MET A 100 -12.32 -8.89 11.38
N PRO A 101 -12.78 -8.03 12.32
CA PRO A 101 -14.16 -7.55 12.33
C PRO A 101 -14.59 -7.00 10.95
N ALA A 102 -15.75 -7.46 10.46
CA ALA A 102 -16.18 -7.20 9.09
C ALA A 102 -16.79 -5.80 8.90
N GLU A 103 -17.27 -5.22 9.99
CA GLU A 103 -17.91 -3.90 10.07
C GLU A 103 -16.91 -2.76 10.32
N LYS A 104 -15.61 -3.07 10.43
CA LYS A 104 -14.55 -2.11 10.74
C LYS A 104 -13.53 -2.08 9.60
N PRO A 105 -12.98 -0.90 9.23
CA PRO A 105 -11.98 -0.82 8.17
C PRO A 105 -10.70 -1.60 8.51
N ARG A 106 -10.16 -2.27 7.49
CA ARG A 106 -8.94 -3.08 7.56
C ARG A 106 -7.81 -2.39 6.80
N TYR A 107 -6.71 -2.11 7.48
CA TYR A 107 -5.62 -1.32 6.94
C TYR A 107 -4.31 -2.12 6.87
N LEU A 108 -3.76 -2.31 5.67
CA LEU A 108 -2.43 -2.88 5.50
C LEU A 108 -1.39 -1.77 5.38
N MET A 109 -0.51 -1.68 6.38
CA MET A 109 0.43 -0.56 6.51
C MET A 109 1.67 -0.75 5.62
N GLY A 110 2.07 0.30 4.91
CA GLY A 110 3.36 0.35 4.19
C GLY A 110 3.43 -0.40 2.85
N VAL A 111 2.37 -1.10 2.44
CA VAL A 111 2.31 -1.87 1.19
C VAL A 111 1.87 -0.97 0.03
N GLY A 112 2.56 -1.09 -1.12
CA GLY A 112 2.27 -0.21 -2.24
C GLY A 112 2.56 -0.69 -3.66
N ASP A 113 3.21 -1.83 -3.90
CA ASP A 113 3.32 -2.27 -5.31
C ASP A 113 1.92 -2.55 -5.89
N PRO A 114 1.64 -2.20 -7.17
CA PRO A 114 0.31 -2.37 -7.76
C PRO A 114 -0.27 -3.78 -7.64
N GLU A 115 0.57 -4.80 -7.76
CA GLU A 115 0.17 -6.20 -7.60
C GLU A 115 -0.25 -6.48 -6.16
N ASP A 116 0.57 -6.07 -5.20
CA ASP A 116 0.34 -6.25 -3.76
C ASP A 116 -0.93 -5.54 -3.28
N LEU A 117 -1.26 -4.38 -3.86
CA LEU A 117 -2.53 -3.69 -3.60
C LEU A 117 -3.73 -4.55 -4.03
N LEU A 118 -3.67 -5.19 -5.21
CA LEU A 118 -4.76 -6.04 -5.69
C LEU A 118 -4.86 -7.36 -4.90
N GLU A 119 -3.72 -7.94 -4.51
CA GLU A 119 -3.68 -9.10 -3.61
C GLU A 119 -4.28 -8.76 -2.25
N GLY A 120 -3.94 -7.61 -1.67
CA GLY A 120 -4.52 -7.14 -0.41
C GLY A 120 -6.04 -6.93 -0.51
N ILE A 121 -6.54 -6.34 -1.60
CA ILE A 121 -7.98 -6.17 -1.82
C ILE A 121 -8.67 -7.53 -1.93
N GLU A 122 -8.07 -8.51 -2.62
CA GLU A 122 -8.60 -9.87 -2.68
C GLU A 122 -8.68 -10.53 -1.30
N ALA A 123 -7.67 -10.30 -0.45
CA ALA A 123 -7.68 -10.78 0.93
C ALA A 123 -8.71 -10.06 1.83
N GLY A 124 -9.25 -8.91 1.39
CA GLY A 124 -10.27 -8.13 2.10
C GLY A 124 -9.75 -6.91 2.85
N ILE A 125 -8.61 -6.35 2.42
CA ILE A 125 -8.06 -5.09 2.95
C ILE A 125 -8.74 -3.89 2.29
N ASP A 126 -9.03 -2.85 3.08
CA ASP A 126 -9.75 -1.65 2.66
C ASP A 126 -8.85 -0.42 2.46
N MET A 127 -7.72 -0.38 3.17
CA MET A 127 -6.83 0.79 3.23
C MET A 127 -5.37 0.39 3.02
N PHE A 128 -4.62 1.27 2.36
CA PHE A 128 -3.20 1.12 2.08
C PHE A 128 -2.51 2.48 2.15
N ASP A 129 -1.21 2.47 2.44
CA ASP A 129 -0.33 3.62 2.29
C ASP A 129 1.04 3.18 1.79
N CYS A 130 1.68 3.99 0.97
CA CYS A 130 3.06 3.74 0.59
C CYS A 130 3.74 4.98 0.03
N VAL A 131 5.05 5.08 0.26
CA VAL A 131 5.89 6.12 -0.34
C VAL A 131 6.23 5.84 -1.81
N LEU A 132 6.07 4.60 -2.28
CA LEU A 132 6.49 4.14 -3.61
C LEU A 132 6.07 5.07 -4.77
N PRO A 133 4.79 5.47 -4.94
CA PRO A 133 4.39 6.30 -6.07
C PRO A 133 5.17 7.62 -6.12
N THR A 134 5.36 8.28 -4.99
CA THR A 134 6.04 9.58 -4.96
C THR A 134 7.57 9.45 -4.97
N ARG A 135 8.14 8.50 -4.21
CA ARG A 135 9.59 8.27 -4.15
C ARG A 135 10.13 7.80 -5.49
N ASN A 136 9.45 6.85 -6.15
CA ASN A 136 9.88 6.35 -7.46
C ASN A 136 9.79 7.45 -8.53
N ALA A 137 8.72 8.24 -8.53
CA ALA A 137 8.55 9.36 -9.47
C ALA A 137 9.71 10.35 -9.41
N ARG A 138 10.09 10.76 -8.18
CA ARG A 138 11.23 11.67 -7.96
C ARG A 138 12.57 11.05 -8.37
N ASN A 139 12.67 9.72 -8.33
CA ASN A 139 13.82 8.97 -8.82
C ASN A 139 13.69 8.55 -10.30
N GLY A 140 12.69 9.04 -11.02
CA GLY A 140 12.52 8.84 -12.46
C GLY A 140 11.97 7.48 -12.86
N SER A 141 11.33 6.77 -11.93
CA SER A 141 10.63 5.53 -12.22
C SER A 141 9.13 5.69 -12.09
N LEU A 142 8.41 5.31 -13.15
CA LEU A 142 7.02 5.69 -13.39
C LEU A 142 6.20 4.44 -13.64
N PHE A 143 5.02 4.38 -13.04
CA PHE A 143 4.06 3.29 -13.22
C PHE A 143 3.19 3.58 -14.44
N THR A 144 2.98 2.57 -15.30
CA THR A 144 2.12 2.67 -16.48
C THR A 144 1.19 1.47 -16.56
N SER A 145 0.19 1.54 -17.41
CA SER A 145 -0.73 0.44 -17.73
C SER A 145 -0.01 -0.81 -18.26
N ARG A 146 1.25 -0.68 -18.69
CA ARG A 146 2.09 -1.75 -19.25
C ARG A 146 3.35 -1.96 -18.42
N GLY A 147 3.27 -1.77 -17.11
CA GLY A 147 4.39 -1.99 -16.22
C GLY A 147 5.16 -0.71 -15.88
N LYS A 148 6.30 -0.90 -15.24
CA LYS A 148 7.10 0.19 -14.69
C LYS A 148 8.21 0.56 -15.67
N ILE A 149 8.36 1.85 -15.96
CA ILE A 149 9.43 2.36 -16.80
C ILE A 149 10.42 3.22 -16.01
N SER A 150 11.58 3.46 -16.61
CA SER A 150 12.56 4.45 -16.15
C SER A 150 12.69 5.56 -17.16
N ILE A 151 12.15 6.75 -16.87
CA ILE A 151 12.14 7.90 -17.80
C ILE A 151 13.56 8.36 -18.19
N LYS A 152 14.58 7.91 -17.45
CA LYS A 152 16.00 8.16 -17.72
C LYS A 152 16.55 7.39 -18.93
N GLN A 153 15.90 6.29 -19.35
CA GLN A 153 16.38 5.44 -20.43
C GLN A 153 16.55 6.23 -21.73
N ASN A 154 17.50 5.82 -22.58
CA ASN A 154 17.84 6.57 -23.79
C ASN A 154 16.77 6.47 -24.87
N GLN A 155 15.98 5.39 -24.89
CA GLN A 155 14.87 5.21 -25.83
C GLN A 155 13.85 6.36 -25.78
N TYR A 156 13.66 6.97 -24.61
CA TYR A 156 12.73 8.08 -24.42
C TYR A 156 13.31 9.44 -24.80
N LYS A 157 14.50 9.54 -25.42
CA LYS A 157 15.15 10.83 -25.72
C LYS A 157 14.35 11.68 -26.71
N GLU A 158 13.78 11.05 -27.73
CA GLU A 158 13.06 11.71 -28.83
C GLU A 158 11.64 11.15 -28.99
N ASP A 159 11.17 10.41 -27.98
CA ASP A 159 9.86 9.78 -27.96
C ASP A 159 8.74 10.81 -27.77
N PRO A 160 7.93 11.08 -28.80
CA PRO A 160 6.90 12.11 -28.75
C PRO A 160 5.63 11.62 -28.04
N GLU A 161 5.52 10.33 -27.76
CA GLU A 161 4.32 9.73 -27.17
C GLU A 161 4.15 10.14 -25.71
N PRO A 162 2.92 10.09 -25.18
CA PRO A 162 2.66 10.27 -23.77
C PRO A 162 3.36 9.20 -22.93
N LEU A 163 3.47 9.48 -21.62
CA LEU A 163 4.07 8.55 -20.67
C LEU A 163 3.36 7.19 -20.60
N ASP A 164 2.02 7.23 -20.61
CA ASP A 164 1.16 6.06 -20.66
C ASP A 164 -0.02 6.39 -21.58
N PRO A 165 -0.21 5.67 -22.69
CA PRO A 165 -1.28 5.96 -23.65
C PRO A 165 -2.68 5.75 -23.07
N ASP A 166 -2.80 4.95 -22.00
CA ASP A 166 -4.09 4.65 -21.37
C ASP A 166 -4.37 5.55 -20.14
N CYS A 167 -3.51 6.54 -19.88
CA CYS A 167 -3.62 7.43 -18.72
C CYS A 167 -4.23 8.80 -19.08
N ALA A 168 -5.31 9.15 -18.40
CA ALA A 168 -6.01 10.42 -18.58
C ALA A 168 -5.49 11.56 -17.71
N CYS A 169 -4.32 11.43 -17.08
CA CYS A 169 -3.77 12.46 -16.21
C CYS A 169 -3.26 13.67 -17.04
N SER A 170 -3.29 14.86 -16.45
CA SER A 170 -2.76 16.09 -17.08
C SER A 170 -1.32 15.92 -17.60
N THR A 171 -0.46 15.15 -16.92
CA THR A 171 0.90 14.89 -17.40
C THR A 171 0.89 14.15 -18.74
N CYS A 172 0.12 13.06 -18.87
CA CYS A 172 0.05 12.27 -20.10
C CYS A 172 -0.66 13.02 -21.25
N GLN A 173 -1.62 13.89 -20.94
CA GLN A 173 -2.35 14.64 -21.97
C GLN A 173 -1.54 15.79 -22.59
N ASN A 174 -0.54 16.32 -21.88
CA ASN A 174 0.12 17.58 -22.27
C ASN A 174 1.63 17.44 -22.53
N TYR A 175 2.27 16.34 -22.13
CA TYR A 175 3.72 16.19 -22.20
C TYR A 175 4.14 14.83 -22.75
N SER A 176 5.16 14.85 -23.60
CA SER A 176 5.78 13.64 -24.15
C SER A 176 6.81 13.03 -23.21
N ARG A 177 7.13 11.75 -23.42
CA ARG A 177 8.24 11.07 -22.73
C ARG A 177 9.58 11.78 -22.96
N ALA A 178 9.83 12.31 -24.16
CA ALA A 178 11.01 13.13 -24.46
C ALA A 178 11.12 14.36 -23.56
N TYR A 179 10.03 15.11 -23.39
CA TYR A 179 10.04 16.31 -22.56
C TYR A 179 10.20 15.98 -21.07
N LEU A 180 9.47 14.97 -20.57
CA LEU A 180 9.60 14.52 -19.18
C LEU A 180 11.02 14.02 -18.88
N ARG A 181 11.64 13.28 -19.80
CA ARG A 181 13.03 12.87 -19.69
C ARG A 181 13.98 14.06 -19.68
N HIS A 182 13.78 15.03 -20.57
CA HIS A 182 14.59 16.25 -20.60
C HIS A 182 14.54 16.96 -19.25
N LEU A 183 13.35 17.25 -18.72
CA LEU A 183 13.19 17.88 -17.41
C LEU A 183 13.89 17.09 -16.29
N PHE A 184 13.73 15.76 -16.30
CA PHE A 184 14.37 14.90 -15.31
C PHE A 184 15.90 14.96 -15.40
N LYS A 185 16.47 14.87 -16.61
CA LYS A 185 17.92 14.91 -16.82
C LYS A 185 18.53 16.29 -16.54
N SER A 186 17.75 17.35 -16.72
CA SER A 186 18.13 18.73 -16.40
C SER A 186 17.94 19.07 -14.92
N ASN A 187 17.50 18.13 -14.07
CA ASN A 187 17.19 18.35 -12.66
C ASN A 187 16.15 19.46 -12.40
N GLU A 188 15.21 19.63 -13.32
CA GLU A 188 14.14 20.62 -13.18
C GLU A 188 13.06 20.13 -12.21
N ILE A 189 12.67 20.99 -11.26
CA ILE A 189 11.63 20.67 -10.25
C ILE A 189 10.31 20.29 -10.92
N LEU A 190 10.01 20.87 -12.09
CA LEU A 190 8.81 20.54 -12.85
C LEU A 190 8.76 19.05 -13.23
N GLY A 191 9.90 18.45 -13.60
CA GLY A 191 9.97 17.04 -13.99
C GLY A 191 9.51 16.12 -12.85
N VAL A 192 10.04 16.32 -11.63
CA VAL A 192 9.65 15.51 -10.48
C VAL A 192 8.20 15.76 -10.04
N ARG A 193 7.67 16.99 -10.22
CA ARG A 193 6.26 17.31 -9.94
C ARG A 193 5.32 16.58 -10.89
N LEU A 194 5.56 16.65 -12.20
CA LEU A 194 4.74 16.00 -13.23
C LEU A 194 4.76 14.48 -13.09
N ASN A 195 5.95 13.92 -12.83
CA ASN A 195 6.13 12.49 -12.57
C ASN A 195 5.38 12.04 -11.32
N THR A 196 5.42 12.82 -10.24
CA THR A 196 4.75 12.48 -8.98
C THR A 196 3.23 12.55 -9.15
N TYR A 197 2.73 13.57 -9.84
CA TYR A 197 1.31 13.69 -10.17
C TYR A 197 0.83 12.48 -10.98
N HIS A 198 1.58 12.07 -12.01
CA HIS A 198 1.26 10.89 -12.81
C HIS A 198 1.19 9.62 -11.96
N ASN A 199 2.22 9.32 -11.16
CA ASN A 199 2.23 8.09 -10.35
C ASN A 199 1.09 8.06 -9.33
N LEU A 200 0.76 9.20 -8.69
CA LEU A 200 -0.39 9.27 -7.79
C LEU A 200 -1.71 9.05 -8.54
N PHE A 201 -1.87 9.65 -9.72
CA PHE A 201 -3.04 9.46 -10.56
C PHE A 201 -3.20 7.99 -10.99
N PHE A 202 -2.10 7.32 -11.35
CA PHE A 202 -2.10 5.89 -11.67
C PHE A 202 -2.64 5.06 -10.50
N TYR A 203 -2.11 5.26 -9.29
CA TYR A 203 -2.55 4.53 -8.09
C TYR A 203 -4.03 4.78 -7.77
N LEU A 204 -4.46 6.04 -7.81
CA LEU A 204 -5.86 6.39 -7.57
C LEU A 204 -6.79 5.79 -8.63
N THR A 205 -6.35 5.70 -9.87
CA THR A 205 -7.10 5.07 -10.97
C THR A 205 -7.20 3.56 -10.78
N LEU A 206 -6.10 2.90 -10.40
CA LEU A 206 -6.09 1.47 -10.07
C LEU A 206 -7.09 1.15 -8.95
N ILE A 207 -7.02 1.88 -7.83
CA ILE A 207 -7.92 1.68 -6.69
C ILE A 207 -9.37 2.01 -7.06
N LYS A 208 -9.61 3.02 -7.91
CA LYS A 208 -10.95 3.33 -8.42
C LYS A 208 -11.51 2.18 -9.28
N GLY A 209 -10.69 1.60 -10.14
CA GLY A 209 -11.05 0.43 -10.95
C GLY A 209 -11.36 -0.79 -10.09
N ALA A 210 -10.48 -1.10 -9.13
CA ALA A 210 -10.67 -2.18 -8.17
C ALA A 210 -11.99 -2.02 -7.38
N ARG A 211 -12.27 -0.81 -6.89
CA ARG A 211 -13.53 -0.51 -6.19
C ARG A 211 -14.76 -0.77 -7.05
N ALA A 212 -14.73 -0.36 -8.33
CA ALA A 212 -15.83 -0.61 -9.25
C ALA A 212 -16.01 -2.12 -9.47
N ALA A 213 -14.92 -2.84 -9.69
CA ALA A 213 -14.94 -4.29 -9.92
C ALA A 213 -15.46 -5.09 -8.71
N VAL A 214 -15.13 -4.68 -7.48
CA VAL A 214 -15.70 -5.27 -6.26
C VAL A 214 -17.20 -5.03 -6.19
N LYS A 215 -17.65 -3.79 -6.45
CA LYS A 215 -19.08 -3.43 -6.41
C LYS A 215 -19.89 -4.19 -7.46
N ASP A 216 -19.32 -4.39 -8.63
CA ASP A 216 -19.95 -5.04 -9.78
C ASP A 216 -19.67 -6.56 -9.81
N GLN A 217 -19.08 -7.11 -8.74
CA GLN A 217 -18.82 -8.55 -8.54
C GLN A 217 -17.95 -9.22 -9.61
N HIS A 218 -16.97 -8.51 -10.16
CA HIS A 218 -16.03 -9.00 -11.18
C HIS A 218 -14.55 -8.71 -10.86
N PHE A 219 -14.24 -8.56 -9.56
CA PHE A 219 -12.88 -8.23 -9.12
C PHE A 219 -11.81 -9.26 -9.57
N PRO A 220 -12.03 -10.59 -9.51
CA PRO A 220 -11.04 -11.56 -9.98
C PRO A 220 -10.65 -11.37 -11.46
N GLU A 221 -11.63 -11.11 -12.33
CA GLU A 221 -11.40 -10.83 -13.75
C GLU A 221 -10.63 -9.52 -13.92
N PHE A 222 -11.04 -8.46 -13.21
CA PHE A 222 -10.34 -7.18 -13.24
C PHE A 222 -8.87 -7.31 -12.82
N LYS A 223 -8.60 -8.02 -11.72
CA LYS A 223 -7.24 -8.27 -11.23
C LYS A 223 -6.42 -9.02 -12.27
N LYS A 224 -6.97 -10.09 -12.84
CA LYS A 224 -6.33 -10.88 -13.88
C LYS A 224 -5.96 -10.03 -15.10
N ASP A 225 -6.95 -9.32 -15.67
CA ASP A 225 -6.76 -8.49 -16.87
C ASP A 225 -5.72 -7.38 -16.63
N PHE A 226 -5.78 -6.74 -15.46
CA PHE A 226 -4.78 -5.73 -15.08
C PHE A 226 -3.38 -6.33 -15.00
N LEU A 227 -3.21 -7.46 -14.32
CA LEU A 227 -1.89 -8.08 -14.13
C LEU A 227 -1.29 -8.60 -15.45
N GLU A 228 -2.10 -9.21 -16.32
CA GLU A 228 -1.65 -9.63 -17.65
C GLU A 228 -1.13 -8.44 -18.46
N LYS A 229 -1.88 -7.34 -18.50
CA LYS A 229 -1.48 -6.12 -19.19
C LYS A 229 -0.24 -5.48 -18.56
N TYR A 230 -0.22 -5.36 -17.24
CA TYR A 230 0.85 -4.71 -16.48
C TYR A 230 2.18 -5.47 -16.61
N ARG A 231 2.15 -6.81 -16.64
CA ARG A 231 3.34 -7.66 -16.80
C ARG A 231 3.83 -7.72 -18.25
N SER A 232 2.96 -7.57 -19.25
CA SER A 232 3.34 -7.64 -20.68
C SER A 232 4.41 -6.65 -21.13
N GLY A 233 4.59 -5.53 -20.43
CA GLY A 233 5.66 -4.56 -20.73
C GLY A 233 6.90 -4.70 -19.86
N LEU A 234 6.91 -5.64 -18.90
CA LEU A 234 8.12 -6.01 -18.14
C LEU A 234 8.98 -7.03 -18.91
N ASP A 235 8.37 -7.85 -19.77
CA ASP A 235 9.05 -8.89 -20.55
C ASP A 235 9.77 -8.35 -21.81
N GLY A 236 9.78 -7.03 -21.99
CA GLY A 236 10.30 -6.35 -23.19
C GLY A 236 11.60 -5.56 -23.01
N ASP A 237 12.24 -5.60 -21.83
CA ASP A 237 13.51 -4.92 -21.52
C ASP A 237 14.69 -5.91 -21.42
#